data_AF-A0A6P8ZX66-F1
#
_entry.id   AF-A0A6P8ZX66-F1
#
_cell.length_a   1.000
_cell.length_b   1.000
_cell.length_c   1.000
_cell.angle_alpha   90.00
_cell.angle_beta   90.00
_cell.angle_gamma   90.00
#
_symmetry.space_group_name_H-M   'P 1'
#
loop_
_entity.id
_entity.type
_entity.pdbx_description
1 polymer ?
#
loop_
_entity_poly.entity_id
_entity_poly.type
_entity_poly.pdbx_seq_one_letter_code
_entity_poly.pdbx_strand_id
1 'polypeptide(L)'
;MLRYHSVGTKVQVQAGHTPTKLRQGEIFSCERCSRSFSYKYNLIKHQRYSCGQAPQFACPVCPLRSNHKWSVNVHMRNRHPEIGAESKPLQLRIPN
;
A
#
# COMPACT_ATOMS: atom_id res chain seq x y z
N MET A 1 -24.81 -18.92 43.74
CA MET A 1 -25.46 -19.37 42.48
C MET A 1 -25.10 -18.41 41.38
N LEU A 2 -24.23 -18.79 40.44
CA LEU A 2 -24.19 -18.24 39.08
C LEU A 2 -23.61 -19.35 38.19
N ARG A 3 -24.49 -20.11 37.55
CA ARG A 3 -24.16 -21.13 36.56
C ARG A 3 -23.77 -20.41 35.28
N TYR A 4 -22.61 -20.72 34.71
CA TYR A 4 -22.31 -20.36 33.33
C TYR A 4 -22.23 -21.65 32.52
N HIS A 5 -23.21 -21.81 31.62
CA HIS A 5 -23.33 -22.96 30.73
C HIS A 5 -22.33 -22.86 29.59
N SER A 6 -21.68 -23.99 29.29
CA SER A 6 -20.88 -24.20 28.09
C SER A 6 -21.76 -24.09 26.84
N VAL A 7 -21.37 -23.24 25.90
CA VAL A 7 -21.82 -23.32 24.51
C VAL A 7 -20.59 -23.24 23.61
N GLY A 8 -20.27 -24.38 23.01
CA GLY A 8 -19.19 -24.52 22.05
C GLY A 8 -19.40 -23.61 20.84
N THR A 9 -18.33 -22.97 20.40
CA THR A 9 -18.34 -22.26 19.12
C THR A 9 -17.02 -22.51 18.39
N LYS A 10 -17.13 -23.33 17.34
CA LYS A 10 -16.24 -23.57 16.20
C LYS A 10 -14.89 -22.82 16.23
N VAL A 11 -13.80 -23.58 16.36
CA VAL A 11 -12.47 -23.13 15.91
C VAL A 11 -12.53 -22.99 14.39
N GLN A 12 -12.60 -21.75 13.92
CA GLN A 12 -12.48 -21.42 12.51
C GLN A 12 -10.98 -21.41 12.20
N VAL A 13 -10.49 -22.48 11.58
CA VAL A 13 -9.15 -22.52 10.98
C VAL A 13 -9.07 -21.45 9.89
N GLN A 14 -8.49 -20.30 10.21
CA GLN A 14 -8.10 -19.32 9.20
C GLN A 14 -6.85 -19.86 8.51
N ALA A 15 -6.98 -20.21 7.23
CA ALA A 15 -5.86 -20.56 6.38
C ALA A 15 -4.78 -19.47 6.52
N GLY A 16 -3.63 -19.84 7.09
CA GLY A 16 -2.48 -18.96 7.16
C GLY A 16 -2.08 -18.58 5.74
N HIS A 17 -2.33 -17.33 5.35
CA HIS A 17 -1.67 -16.71 4.20
C HIS A 17 -0.19 -16.61 4.57
N THR A 18 0.60 -17.64 4.30
CA THR A 18 2.05 -17.56 4.36
C THR A 18 2.50 -16.73 3.16
N PRO A 19 3.06 -15.52 3.35
CA PRO A 19 3.66 -14.80 2.24
C PRO A 19 4.84 -15.65 1.79
N THR A 20 4.72 -16.24 0.59
CA THR A 20 5.78 -17.05 -0.01
C THR A 20 6.99 -16.15 -0.27
N LYS A 21 7.84 -15.98 0.74
CA LYS A 21 9.19 -15.45 0.62
C LYS A 21 9.98 -16.50 -0.14
N LEU A 22 10.37 -16.22 -1.39
CA LEU A 22 11.32 -17.10 -2.06
C LEU A 22 12.69 -16.99 -1.40
N ARG A 23 13.46 -18.07 -1.50
CA ARG A 23 14.83 -18.17 -0.98
C ARG A 23 15.69 -17.01 -1.54
N GLN A 24 16.70 -16.61 -0.75
CA GLN A 24 17.70 -15.61 -1.14
C GLN A 24 18.24 -15.92 -2.53
N GLY A 25 17.91 -15.07 -3.51
CA GLY A 25 18.34 -15.18 -4.90
C GLY A 25 17.22 -15.00 -5.92
N GLU A 26 15.97 -15.34 -5.60
CA GLU A 26 14.86 -15.20 -6.54
C GLU A 26 14.07 -13.90 -6.32
N ILE A 27 14.06 -13.07 -7.36
CA ILE A 27 13.33 -11.80 -7.42
C ILE A 27 12.19 -11.90 -8.42
N PHE A 28 11.05 -11.32 -8.06
CA PHE A 28 9.91 -11.17 -8.95
C PHE A 28 10.02 -9.87 -9.74
N SER A 29 10.34 -9.96 -11.02
CA SER A 29 10.47 -8.82 -11.92
C SER A 29 9.15 -8.52 -12.65
N CYS A 30 8.87 -7.24 -12.86
CA CYS A 30 7.79 -6.79 -13.71
C CYS A 30 8.27 -6.63 -15.15
N GLU A 31 7.71 -7.40 -16.08
CA GLU A 31 8.09 -7.41 -17.50
C GLU A 31 7.82 -6.07 -18.22
N ARG A 32 6.96 -5.22 -17.66
CA ARG A 32 6.54 -3.95 -18.28
C ARG A 32 7.37 -2.74 -17.87
N CYS A 33 8.04 -2.78 -16.72
CA CYS A 33 8.81 -1.63 -16.23
C CYS A 33 10.05 -2.02 -15.41
N SER A 34 10.49 -3.27 -15.55
CA SER A 34 11.73 -3.84 -14.99
C SER A 34 11.93 -3.69 -13.47
N ARG A 35 10.88 -3.41 -12.71
CA ARG A 35 10.94 -3.35 -11.23
C ARG A 35 10.95 -4.75 -10.63
N SER A 36 11.81 -4.97 -9.64
CA SER A 36 11.95 -6.24 -8.93
C SER A 36 11.40 -6.18 -7.49
N PHE A 37 10.86 -7.30 -7.03
CA PHE A 37 10.26 -7.44 -5.70
C PHE A 37 10.68 -8.75 -5.05
N SER A 38 10.94 -8.72 -3.75
CA SER A 38 11.29 -9.93 -2.97
C SER A 38 10.09 -10.84 -2.67
N TYR A 39 8.87 -10.37 -2.97
CA TYR A 39 7.64 -11.11 -2.68
C TYR A 39 6.66 -11.04 -3.85
N LYS A 40 5.99 -12.17 -4.13
CA LYS A 40 5.02 -12.29 -5.22
C LYS A 40 3.86 -11.31 -5.06
N TYR A 41 3.35 -11.16 -3.84
CA TYR A 41 2.23 -10.26 -3.57
C TYR A 41 2.57 -8.79 -3.88
N ASN A 42 3.83 -8.38 -3.69
CA ASN A 42 4.29 -7.04 -4.04
C ASN A 42 4.34 -6.83 -5.55
N LEU A 43 4.83 -7.81 -6.32
CA LEU A 43 4.79 -7.76 -7.79
C LEU A 43 3.36 -7.63 -8.30
N ILE A 44 2.43 -8.46 -7.80
CA ILE A 44 1.02 -8.43 -8.21
C ILE A 44 0.39 -7.07 -7.90
N LYS A 45 0.60 -6.54 -6.69
CA LYS A 45 0.12 -5.19 -6.31
C LYS A 45 0.72 -4.12 -7.22
N HIS A 46 2.00 -4.20 -7.51
CA HIS A 46 2.69 -3.28 -8.41
C HIS A 46 2.09 -3.32 -9.82
N GLN A 47 1.90 -4.50 -10.41
CA GLN A 47 1.30 -4.67 -11.73
C GLN A 47 -0.11 -4.07 -11.80
N ARG A 48 -0.89 -4.20 -10.73
CA ARG A 48 -2.29 -3.74 -10.69
C ARG A 48 -2.43 -2.22 -10.55
N TYR A 49 -1.56 -1.56 -9.79
CA TYR A 49 -1.79 -0.17 -9.37
C TYR A 49 -0.68 0.81 -9.73
N SER A 50 0.49 0.34 -10.15
CA SER A 50 1.66 1.18 -10.37
C SER A 50 2.32 0.96 -11.73
N CYS A 51 2.23 -0.25 -12.27
CA CYS A 51 2.81 -0.55 -13.56
C CYS A 51 1.99 0.06 -14.69
N GLY A 52 2.59 0.97 -15.46
CA GLY A 52 1.90 1.68 -16.55
C GLY A 52 0.79 2.63 -16.08
N GLN A 53 0.70 2.91 -14.78
CA GLN A 53 -0.26 3.85 -14.22
C GLN A 53 0.47 5.14 -13.86
N ALA A 54 -0.05 6.27 -14.34
CA ALA A 54 0.43 7.58 -13.94
C ALA A 54 0.24 7.76 -12.42
N PRO A 55 1.14 8.49 -11.73
CA PRO A 55 0.98 8.75 -10.31
C PRO A 55 -0.33 9.46 -10.04
N GLN A 56 -1.19 8.81 -9.26
CA GLN A 56 -2.57 9.26 -9.02
C GLN A 56 -2.65 10.36 -7.96
N PHE A 57 -1.59 10.58 -7.18
CA PHE A 57 -1.57 11.54 -6.09
C PHE A 57 -0.56 12.64 -6.41
N ALA A 58 -1.01 13.89 -6.48
CA ALA A 58 -0.16 15.06 -6.65
C ALA A 58 -0.03 15.88 -5.36
N CYS A 59 1.11 16.54 -5.19
CA CYS A 59 1.25 17.61 -4.21
C CYS A 59 0.58 18.88 -4.76
N PRO A 60 -0.23 19.60 -3.95
CA PRO A 60 -0.83 20.85 -4.39
C PRO A 60 0.15 22.04 -4.43
N VAL A 61 1.32 21.89 -3.80
CA VAL A 61 2.30 22.98 -3.63
C VAL A 61 3.46 22.88 -4.63
N CYS A 62 3.77 21.67 -5.10
CA CYS A 62 4.94 21.43 -5.95
C CYS A 62 4.65 20.33 -6.98
N PRO A 63 5.50 20.16 -8.02
CA PRO A 63 5.24 19.18 -9.08
C PRO A 63 5.44 17.71 -8.66
N LEU A 64 5.65 17.41 -7.37
CA LEU A 64 5.79 16.03 -6.89
C LEU A 64 4.50 15.24 -7.13
N ARG A 65 4.65 14.06 -7.73
CA ARG A 65 3.59 13.08 -7.90
C ARG A 65 3.99 11.73 -7.32
N SER A 66 3.02 10.96 -6.85
CA SER A 66 3.23 9.65 -6.26
C SER A 66 2.10 8.69 -6.58
N ASN A 67 2.41 7.40 -6.61
CA ASN A 67 1.42 6.33 -6.78
C ASN A 67 0.70 5.99 -5.47
N HIS A 68 1.15 6.55 -4.34
CA HIS A 68 0.63 6.24 -3.02
C HIS A 68 0.30 7.50 -2.23
N LYS A 69 -0.88 7.48 -1.59
CA LYS A 69 -1.37 8.50 -0.65
C LYS A 69 -0.37 8.82 0.47
N TRP A 70 0.21 7.79 1.09
CA TRP A 70 1.09 7.97 2.25
C TRP A 70 2.35 8.76 1.87
N SER A 71 2.87 8.54 0.65
CA SER A 71 4.08 9.20 0.16
C SER A 71 3.89 10.71 0.01
N VAL A 72 2.73 11.15 -0.49
CA VAL A 72 2.40 12.60 -0.55
C VAL A 72 2.24 13.19 0.84
N ASN A 73 1.63 12.46 1.78
CA ASN A 73 1.44 12.95 3.15
C ASN A 73 2.78 13.19 3.88
N VAL A 74 3.71 12.23 3.78
CA VAL A 74 5.05 12.37 4.35
C VAL A 74 5.83 13.48 3.65
N HIS A 75 5.68 13.63 2.33
CA HIS A 75 6.25 14.77 1.61
C HIS A 75 5.71 16.11 2.15
N MET A 76 4.39 16.25 2.34
CA MET A 76 3.79 17.48 2.87
C MET A 76 4.36 17.82 4.25
N ARG A 77 4.46 16.85 5.17
CA ARG A 77 5.00 17.09 6.52
C ARG A 77 6.46 17.54 6.51
N ASN A 78 7.27 17.00 5.60
CA ASN A 78 8.71 17.23 5.60
C ASN A 78 9.16 18.38 4.67
N ARG A 79 8.37 18.73 3.65
CA ARG A 79 8.74 19.71 2.61
C ARG A 79 7.81 20.91 2.58
N HIS A 80 6.60 20.80 3.13
CA HIS A 80 5.61 21.86 3.23
C HIS A 80 4.97 21.88 4.63
N PRO A 81 5.78 21.96 5.71
CA PRO A 81 5.28 21.81 7.09
C PRO A 81 4.21 22.85 7.45
N GLU A 82 4.30 24.05 6.89
CA GLU A 82 3.38 25.16 7.15
C GLU A 82 2.00 24.96 6.48
N ILE A 83 1.94 24.17 5.41
CA ILE A 83 0.69 23.89 4.66
C ILE A 83 0.09 22.54 5.06
N GLY A 84 0.93 21.59 5.48
CA GLY A 84 0.52 20.23 5.87
C GLY A 84 -0.22 20.12 7.21
N ALA A 85 -0.26 21.18 8.02
CA ALA A 85 -0.93 21.21 9.32
C ALA A 85 -2.44 21.47 9.23
N GLU A 86 -2.90 22.23 8.23
CA GLU A 86 -4.27 22.74 8.18
C GLU A 86 -5.16 22.08 7.12
N SER A 87 -4.55 21.36 6.17
CA SER A 87 -5.27 20.76 5.06
C SER A 87 -5.13 19.25 5.09
N LYS A 88 -6.24 18.54 5.35
CA LYS A 88 -6.42 17.14 4.96
C LYS A 88 -6.10 17.12 3.47
N PRO A 89 -4.91 16.65 3.04
CA PRO A 89 -4.36 17.04 1.76
C PRO A 89 -5.37 16.64 0.70
N LEU A 90 -5.88 17.63 -0.05
CA LEU A 90 -6.81 17.39 -1.15
C LEU A 90 -6.03 16.60 -2.18
N GLN A 91 -6.24 15.29 -2.12
CA GLN A 91 -5.58 14.31 -2.95
C GLN A 91 -6.25 14.42 -4.30
N LEU A 92 -5.76 15.32 -5.16
CA LEU A 92 -6.19 15.38 -6.54
C LEU A 92 -5.86 14.03 -7.18
N ARG A 93 -6.87 13.17 -7.25
CA ARG A 93 -6.87 11.96 -8.05
C ARG A 93 -6.83 12.43 -9.49
N ILE A 94 -5.69 12.30 -10.13
CA ILE A 94 -5.57 12.63 -11.56
C ILE A 94 -6.42 11.59 -12.32
N PRO A 95 -7.50 12.00 -13.01
CA PRO A 95 -8.24 11.10 -13.87
C PRO A 95 -7.34 10.66 -15.03
N ASN A 96 -7.51 9.40 -15.45
CA ASN A 96 -6.73 8.76 -16.52
C ASN A 96 -6.87 9.51 -17.84
#